data_AF-A0A3A8X684-F1
#
_entry.id   AF-A0A3A8X684-F1
#
_cell.length_a   1.000
_cell.length_b   1.000
_cell.length_c   1.000
_cell.angle_alpha   90.00
_cell.angle_beta   90.00
_cell.angle_gamma   90.00
#
_symmetry.space_group_name_H-M   'P 1'
#
loop_
_entity.id
_entity.type
_entity.pdbx_description
1 polymer ?
#
loop_
_entity_poly.entity_id
_entity_poly.type
_entity_poly.pdbx_seq_one_letter_code
_entity_poly.pdbx_strand_id
1 'polypeptide(L)'
;MEITTKVMQQTTWQQILEDVKAGEAVKYAGTETEITLKDGTTAVLAVAAVNHYKDNELVFVFRDYLSDKKPMNEDGGNAGGWKKSDLRKWLNKEFIKLLPDDLQEVIHKKKTVQVINGECYKCKDYLFLPSEMEMFGECKYSEEQEGEKQFPYYADKHNRSRTIGKSGCWEFGWLSSPSASYTTSFCGVNGDGSASYTDARGSFGVAPAFVIR
;
A
#
# COMPACT_ATOMS: atom_id res chain seq x y z
N MET A 1 17.87 -3.06 20.13
CA MET A 1 17.54 -1.96 19.20
C MET A 1 16.34 -1.26 19.79
N GLU A 2 16.49 -0.01 20.22
CA GLU A 2 15.34 0.83 20.55
C GLU A 2 14.68 1.23 19.23
N ILE A 3 13.45 0.74 19.00
CA ILE A 3 12.64 1.16 17.86
C ILE A 3 12.00 2.49 18.27
N THR A 4 12.70 3.60 18.03
CA THR A 4 12.13 4.93 18.28
C THR A 4 11.29 5.33 17.07
N THR A 5 10.04 4.85 17.00
CA THR A 5 9.07 5.35 16.02
C THR A 5 8.81 6.82 16.31
N LYS A 6 9.05 7.71 15.34
CA LYS A 6 8.70 9.12 15.49
C LYS A 6 7.20 9.29 15.26
N VAL A 7 6.50 9.84 16.25
CA VAL A 7 5.12 10.29 16.04
C VAL A 7 5.15 11.58 15.24
N MET A 8 4.33 11.67 14.20
CA MET A 8 4.14 12.91 13.45
C MET A 8 3.62 14.00 14.38
N GLN A 9 4.29 15.16 14.42
CA GLN A 9 3.80 16.31 15.19
C GLN A 9 2.42 16.75 14.66
N GLN A 10 1.56 17.33 15.51
CA GLN A 10 0.25 17.84 15.10
C GLN A 10 0.38 18.79 13.90
N THR A 11 0.12 18.26 12.71
CA THR A 11 0.28 18.92 11.42
C THR A 11 -0.91 18.51 10.57
N THR A 12 -1.55 19.46 9.89
CA THR A 12 -2.67 19.14 9.00
C THR A 12 -2.15 18.49 7.72
N TRP A 13 -3.01 17.74 7.03
CA TRP A 13 -2.67 17.14 5.72
C TRP A 13 -2.27 18.20 4.68
N GLN A 14 -2.91 19.37 4.71
CA GLN A 14 -2.60 20.51 3.85
C GLN A 14 -1.20 21.08 4.15
N GLN A 15 -0.81 21.17 5.43
CA GLN A 15 0.54 21.60 5.79
C GLN A 15 1.60 20.59 5.31
N ILE A 16 1.32 19.28 5.41
CA ILE A 16 2.21 18.23 4.85
C ILE A 16 2.36 18.42 3.34
N LEU A 17 1.27 18.72 2.62
CA LEU A 17 1.32 19.01 1.18
C LEU A 17 2.12 20.28 0.87
N GLU A 18 1.99 21.33 1.66
CA GLU A 18 2.79 22.56 1.51
C GLU A 18 4.28 22.30 1.72
N ASP A 19 4.62 21.49 2.73
CA ASP A 19 6.00 21.11 3.02
C ASP A 19 6.60 20.24 1.91
N VAL A 20 5.82 19.31 1.36
CA VAL A 20 6.18 18.55 0.16
C VAL A 20 6.47 19.49 -1.02
N LYS A 21 5.61 20.49 -1.28
CA LYS A 21 5.82 21.49 -2.33
C LYS A 21 7.02 22.40 -2.06
N ALA A 22 7.36 22.63 -0.80
CA ALA A 22 8.52 23.41 -0.38
C ALA A 22 9.85 22.63 -0.44
N GLY A 23 9.82 21.31 -0.70
CA GLY A 23 11.02 20.48 -0.73
C GLY A 23 11.42 19.90 0.63
N GLU A 24 10.52 19.96 1.61
CA GLU A 24 10.78 19.60 3.01
C GLU A 24 10.25 18.19 3.35
N ALA A 25 9.87 17.38 2.37
CA ALA A 25 9.29 16.04 2.56
C ALA A 25 10.16 15.11 3.44
N VAL A 26 11.49 15.26 3.37
CA VAL A 26 12.45 14.44 4.13
C VAL A 26 12.23 14.52 5.64
N LYS A 27 11.66 15.61 6.17
CA LYS A 27 11.41 15.78 7.61
C LYS A 27 10.40 14.76 8.17
N TYR A 28 9.57 14.17 7.32
CA TYR A 28 8.57 13.17 7.69
C TYR A 28 9.07 11.72 7.59
N ALA A 29 10.30 11.49 7.14
CA ALA A 29 10.84 10.14 7.01
C ALA A 29 10.81 9.39 8.36
N GLY A 30 10.27 8.16 8.34
CA GLY A 30 10.14 7.32 9.53
C GLY A 30 9.09 7.78 10.55
N THR A 31 8.17 8.66 10.15
CA THR A 31 7.05 9.07 11.01
C THR A 31 5.82 8.20 10.83
N GLU A 32 5.07 8.02 11.92
CA GLU A 32 3.73 7.43 11.92
C GLU A 32 2.71 8.45 12.43
N THR A 33 1.48 8.35 11.94
CA THR A 33 0.33 9.16 12.39
C THR A 33 -0.93 8.31 12.47
N GLU A 34 -1.80 8.59 13.43
CA GLU A 34 -3.11 7.93 13.55
C GLU A 34 -4.18 8.79 12.90
N ILE A 35 -5.08 8.16 12.14
CA ILE A 35 -6.28 8.79 11.59
C ILE A 35 -7.53 8.07 12.11
N THR A 36 -8.63 8.80 12.13
CA THR A 36 -9.97 8.25 12.33
C THR A 36 -10.71 8.31 11.00
N LEU A 37 -11.13 7.16 10.50
CA LEU A 37 -12.00 7.04 9.33
C LEU A 37 -13.40 7.56 9.66
N LYS A 38 -14.18 7.92 8.64
CA LYS A 38 -15.52 8.49 8.81
C LYS A 38 -16.53 7.54 9.46
N ASP A 39 -16.24 6.25 9.47
CA ASP A 39 -17.03 5.23 10.18
C ASP A 39 -16.62 5.08 11.67
N GLY A 40 -15.67 5.89 12.15
CA GLY A 40 -15.16 5.89 13.52
C GLY A 40 -14.03 4.90 13.79
N THR A 41 -13.67 4.05 12.82
CA THR A 41 -12.52 3.16 12.98
C THR A 41 -11.20 3.94 12.89
N THR A 42 -10.20 3.53 13.68
CA THR A 42 -8.87 4.16 13.64
C THR A 42 -7.89 3.34 12.83
N ALA A 43 -6.96 4.03 12.17
CA ALA A 43 -5.88 3.41 11.41
C ALA A 43 -4.56 4.16 11.65
N VAL A 44 -3.45 3.44 11.67
CA VAL A 44 -2.11 4.04 11.72
C VAL A 44 -1.51 4.05 10.32
N LEU A 45 -0.99 5.20 9.92
CA LEU A 45 -0.30 5.44 8.66
C LEU A 45 1.19 5.63 8.95
N ALA A 46 2.04 4.99 8.16
CA ALA A 46 3.49 5.16 8.20
C ALA A 46 3.99 5.80 6.91
N VAL A 47 4.98 6.69 7.02
CA VAL A 47 5.73 7.18 5.85
C VAL A 47 6.66 6.06 5.38
N ALA A 48 6.24 5.36 4.33
CA ALA A 48 6.95 4.22 3.79
C ALA A 48 8.21 4.60 3.02
N ALA A 49 8.15 5.74 2.32
CA ALA A 49 9.24 6.24 1.50
C ALA A 49 9.12 7.75 1.26
N VAL A 50 10.26 8.37 0.98
CA VAL A 50 10.40 9.74 0.48
C VAL A 50 11.16 9.66 -0.84
N ASN A 51 10.82 10.50 -1.82
CA ASN A 51 11.49 10.53 -3.14
C ASN A 51 11.48 9.17 -3.86
N HIS A 52 10.37 8.43 -3.77
CA HIS A 52 10.33 7.06 -4.25
C HIS A 52 10.07 6.96 -5.75
N TYR A 53 8.98 7.56 -6.21
CA TYR A 53 8.57 7.70 -7.61
C TYR A 53 8.91 9.08 -8.20
N LYS A 54 8.98 10.14 -7.37
CA LYS A 54 9.49 11.47 -7.75
C LYS A 54 10.05 12.23 -6.55
N ASP A 55 10.98 13.14 -6.82
CA ASP A 55 11.47 14.17 -5.90
C ASP A 55 10.37 14.89 -5.12
N ASN A 56 10.65 15.05 -3.83
CA ASN A 56 9.90 15.70 -2.77
C ASN A 56 8.52 15.13 -2.47
N GLU A 57 8.21 13.89 -2.88
CA GLU A 57 6.95 13.25 -2.53
C GLU A 57 7.06 12.36 -1.28
N LEU A 58 5.90 12.07 -0.68
CA LEU A 58 5.74 11.10 0.41
C LEU A 58 4.90 9.92 -0.06
N VAL A 59 5.35 8.71 0.24
CA VAL A 59 4.54 7.49 0.13
C VAL A 59 4.10 7.09 1.53
N PHE A 60 2.79 7.06 1.75
CA PHE A 60 2.19 6.55 2.98
C PHE A 60 1.66 5.14 2.75
N VAL A 61 1.75 4.31 3.78
CA VAL A 61 1.12 2.99 3.86
C VAL A 61 0.30 2.92 5.13
N PHE A 62 -0.86 2.29 5.07
CA PHE A 62 -1.52 1.82 6.28
C PHE A 62 -0.58 0.81 6.93
N ARG A 63 -0.30 0.92 8.23
CA ARG A 63 0.58 -0.02 8.94
C ARG A 63 -0.13 -1.35 9.11
N ASP A 64 -1.32 -1.31 9.70
CA ASP A 64 -2.15 -2.48 9.96
C ASP A 64 -3.13 -2.72 8.78
N TYR A 65 -3.66 -3.94 8.66
CA TYR A 65 -4.72 -4.18 7.69
C TYR A 65 -6.04 -3.55 8.13
N LEU A 66 -6.88 -3.19 7.17
CA LEU A 66 -8.28 -2.84 7.42
C LEU A 66 -9.01 -3.99 8.13
N SER A 67 -10.01 -3.65 8.94
CA SER A 67 -10.82 -4.64 9.68
C SER A 67 -11.51 -5.63 8.75
N ASP A 68 -11.99 -5.15 7.60
CA ASP A 68 -12.66 -5.97 6.60
C ASP A 68 -11.66 -6.60 5.64
N LYS A 69 -11.61 -7.93 5.64
CA LYS A 69 -10.93 -8.71 4.61
C LYS A 69 -11.69 -8.65 3.30
N LYS A 70 -10.97 -8.66 2.17
CA LYS A 70 -11.56 -8.65 0.84
C LYS A 70 -10.82 -9.58 -0.11
N PRO A 71 -11.51 -10.15 -1.12
CA PRO A 71 -10.83 -10.79 -2.23
C PRO A 71 -10.10 -9.76 -3.08
N MET A 72 -9.07 -10.21 -3.79
CA MET A 72 -8.46 -9.40 -4.85
C MET A 72 -9.44 -9.25 -6.02
N ASN A 73 -10.05 -10.38 -6.42
CA ASN A 73 -11.04 -10.51 -7.49
C ASN A 73 -12.16 -11.47 -7.05
N GLU A 74 -13.42 -11.02 -7.13
CA GLU A 74 -14.58 -11.82 -6.69
C GLU A 74 -14.73 -13.11 -7.53
N ASP A 75 -14.53 -12.98 -8.85
CA ASP A 75 -14.58 -14.11 -9.80
C ASP A 75 -13.24 -14.86 -9.91
N GLY A 76 -12.21 -14.42 -9.16
CA GLY A 76 -10.86 -14.95 -9.20
C GLY A 76 -10.03 -14.52 -10.41
N GLY A 77 -8.97 -15.27 -10.70
CA GLY A 77 -8.06 -14.94 -11.80
C GLY A 77 -7.09 -13.81 -11.48
N ASN A 78 -6.07 -13.63 -12.31
CA ASN A 78 -5.16 -12.48 -12.26
C ASN A 78 -4.99 -11.76 -13.60
N ALA A 79 -5.85 -12.10 -14.58
CA ALA A 79 -5.81 -11.52 -15.91
C ALA A 79 -5.95 -9.99 -15.88
N GLY A 80 -4.97 -9.30 -16.45
CA GLY A 80 -4.87 -7.84 -16.46
C GLY A 80 -4.45 -7.20 -15.13
N GLY A 81 -3.98 -8.01 -14.18
CA GLY A 81 -3.29 -7.59 -12.96
C GLY A 81 -4.08 -6.62 -12.09
N TRP A 82 -3.36 -5.77 -11.39
CA TRP A 82 -3.91 -4.76 -10.49
C TRP A 82 -4.92 -3.85 -11.19
N LYS A 83 -4.65 -3.45 -12.45
CA LYS A 83 -5.53 -2.54 -13.20
C LYS A 83 -6.97 -3.04 -13.27
N LYS A 84 -7.15 -4.35 -13.48
CA LYS A 84 -8.48 -4.97 -13.63
C LYS A 84 -9.07 -5.45 -12.31
N SER A 85 -8.33 -5.38 -11.20
CA SER A 85 -8.77 -6.01 -9.95
C SER A 85 -10.00 -5.36 -9.33
N ASP A 86 -10.83 -6.16 -8.69
CA ASP A 86 -12.01 -5.68 -7.98
C ASP A 86 -11.63 -4.90 -6.72
N LEU A 87 -10.59 -5.36 -6.02
CA LEU A 87 -10.05 -4.65 -4.87
C LEU A 87 -9.57 -3.24 -5.22
N ARG A 88 -8.91 -3.05 -6.37
CA ARG A 88 -8.53 -1.71 -6.86
C ARG A 88 -9.74 -0.82 -7.06
N LYS A 89 -10.81 -1.36 -7.67
CA LYS A 89 -12.06 -0.62 -7.92
C LYS A 89 -12.69 -0.20 -6.60
N TRP A 90 -12.79 -1.12 -5.64
CA TRP A 90 -13.34 -0.84 -4.32
C TRP A 90 -12.53 0.21 -3.56
N LEU A 91 -11.20 0.09 -3.55
CA LEU A 91 -10.32 1.08 -2.89
C LEU A 91 -10.55 2.50 -3.43
N ASN A 92 -10.60 2.64 -4.76
CA ASN A 92 -10.64 3.95 -5.41
C ASN A 92 -12.06 4.51 -5.62
N LYS A 93 -13.12 3.73 -5.33
CA LYS A 93 -14.52 4.19 -5.46
C LYS A 93 -15.24 4.26 -4.12
N GLU A 94 -15.00 3.31 -3.23
CA GLU A 94 -15.76 3.19 -1.98
C GLU A 94 -14.89 3.51 -0.77
N PHE A 95 -13.76 2.83 -0.60
CA PHE A 95 -12.92 3.02 0.59
C PHE A 95 -12.35 4.43 0.70
N ILE A 96 -11.94 5.04 -0.41
CA ILE A 96 -11.41 6.42 -0.41
C ILE A 96 -12.38 7.42 0.24
N LYS A 97 -13.70 7.21 0.14
CA LYS A 97 -14.72 8.09 0.73
C LYS A 97 -14.72 8.04 2.26
N LEU A 98 -14.19 6.97 2.86
CA LEU A 98 -14.08 6.77 4.31
C LEU A 98 -12.87 7.48 4.91
N LEU A 99 -11.89 7.90 4.10
CA LEU A 99 -10.78 8.70 4.59
C LEU A 99 -11.28 10.09 5.06
N PRO A 100 -10.59 10.75 6.01
CA PRO A 100 -10.84 12.16 6.32
C PRO A 100 -10.87 13.05 5.06
N ASP A 101 -11.76 14.05 5.02
CA ASP A 101 -11.91 14.90 3.84
C ASP A 101 -10.64 15.69 3.51
N ASP A 102 -9.97 16.21 4.54
CA ASP A 102 -8.70 16.94 4.40
C ASP A 102 -7.57 16.04 3.85
N LEU A 103 -7.53 14.75 4.23
CA LEU A 103 -6.62 13.77 3.65
C LEU A 103 -6.98 13.48 2.17
N GLN A 104 -8.26 13.31 1.84
CA GLN A 104 -8.68 13.05 0.45
C GLN A 104 -8.23 14.15 -0.51
N GLU A 105 -8.26 15.42 -0.07
CA GLU A 105 -7.87 16.58 -0.87
C GLU A 105 -6.39 16.59 -1.27
N VAL A 106 -5.51 15.96 -0.47
CA VAL A 106 -4.05 16.01 -0.70
C VAL A 106 -3.49 14.76 -1.38
N ILE A 107 -4.29 13.70 -1.55
CA ILE A 107 -3.82 12.46 -2.18
C ILE A 107 -3.62 12.66 -3.68
N HIS A 108 -2.41 12.38 -4.13
CA HIS A 108 -2.03 12.39 -5.53
C HIS A 108 -2.30 11.04 -6.20
N LYS A 109 -2.70 11.06 -7.49
CA LYS A 109 -2.85 9.83 -8.28
C LYS A 109 -1.48 9.27 -8.67
N LYS A 110 -1.10 8.13 -8.12
CA LYS A 110 0.09 7.36 -8.53
C LYS A 110 -0.19 6.61 -9.84
N LYS A 111 0.76 6.65 -10.77
CA LYS A 111 0.72 5.82 -11.98
C LYS A 111 1.32 4.44 -11.65
N THR A 112 0.60 3.38 -11.98
CA THR A 112 1.11 2.00 -11.93
C THR A 112 1.23 1.45 -13.35
N VAL A 113 2.31 0.73 -13.61
CA VAL A 113 2.58 0.04 -14.87
C VAL A 113 2.92 -1.40 -14.53
N GLN A 114 2.19 -2.35 -15.12
CA GLN A 114 2.46 -3.78 -15.00
C GLN A 114 2.58 -4.38 -16.39
N VAL A 115 3.70 -5.05 -16.67
CA VAL A 115 3.86 -5.95 -17.81
C VAL A 115 3.54 -7.35 -17.31
N ILE A 116 2.60 -8.01 -17.99
CA ILE A 116 2.12 -9.35 -17.63
C ILE A 116 2.03 -10.14 -18.93
N ASN A 117 2.78 -11.24 -19.05
CA ASN A 117 2.85 -12.03 -20.29
C ASN A 117 3.14 -11.18 -21.54
N GLY A 118 3.99 -10.15 -21.40
CA GLY A 118 4.35 -9.21 -22.48
C GLY A 118 3.31 -8.12 -22.80
N GLU A 119 2.13 -8.12 -22.16
CA GLU A 119 1.14 -7.05 -22.33
C GLU A 119 1.28 -5.98 -21.24
N CYS A 120 1.25 -4.70 -21.65
CA CYS A 120 1.44 -3.56 -20.75
C CYS A 120 0.11 -2.97 -20.24
N TYR A 121 -0.12 -3.06 -18.95
CA TYR A 121 -1.26 -2.53 -18.23
C TYR A 121 -0.89 -1.26 -17.45
N LYS A 122 -1.59 -0.16 -17.72
CA LYS A 122 -1.37 1.14 -17.06
C LYS A 122 -2.65 1.63 -16.38
N CYS A 123 -2.52 2.09 -15.14
CA CYS A 123 -3.59 2.76 -14.38
C CYS A 123 -3.06 3.93 -13.55
N LYS A 124 -3.99 4.76 -13.05
CA LYS A 124 -3.71 5.86 -12.12
C LYS A 124 -4.68 5.74 -10.96
N ASP A 125 -4.14 5.69 -9.75
CA ASP A 125 -4.89 5.37 -8.53
C ASP A 125 -4.58 6.37 -7.43
N TYR A 126 -5.61 6.78 -6.68
CA TYR A 126 -5.41 7.51 -5.42
C TYR A 126 -4.88 6.55 -4.35
N LEU A 127 -5.49 5.36 -4.27
CA LEU A 127 -5.11 4.31 -3.34
C LEU A 127 -4.64 3.07 -4.10
N PHE A 128 -3.50 2.52 -3.71
CA PHE A 128 -2.92 1.32 -4.31
C PHE A 128 -2.46 0.33 -3.23
N LEU A 129 -2.06 -0.88 -3.62
CA LEU A 129 -1.33 -1.79 -2.75
C LEU A 129 0.14 -1.83 -3.17
N PRO A 130 1.10 -1.91 -2.22
CA PRO A 130 2.49 -2.15 -2.55
C PRO A 130 2.64 -3.38 -3.47
N SER A 131 3.59 -3.34 -4.39
CA SER A 131 4.00 -4.52 -5.16
C SER A 131 4.87 -5.47 -4.32
N GLU A 132 5.15 -6.66 -4.84
CA GLU A 132 6.13 -7.58 -4.24
C GLU A 132 7.53 -6.93 -4.15
N MET A 133 7.97 -6.26 -5.21
CA MET A 133 9.23 -5.52 -5.24
C MET A 133 9.24 -4.38 -4.22
N GLU A 134 8.16 -3.59 -4.14
CA GLU A 134 8.03 -2.49 -3.18
C GLU A 134 8.03 -3.00 -1.72
N MET A 135 7.49 -4.21 -1.47
CA MET A 135 7.46 -4.85 -0.16
C MET A 135 8.80 -5.49 0.24
N PHE A 136 9.40 -6.27 -0.66
CA PHE A 136 10.51 -7.18 -0.32
C PHE A 136 11.87 -6.76 -0.90
N GLY A 137 11.89 -5.91 -1.92
CA GLY A 137 13.10 -5.58 -2.68
C GLY A 137 13.53 -6.67 -3.66
N GLU A 138 12.69 -7.68 -3.86
CA GLU A 138 12.85 -8.76 -4.83
C GLU A 138 11.46 -9.30 -5.20
N CYS A 139 11.35 -9.93 -6.37
CA CYS A 139 10.14 -10.64 -6.78
C CYS A 139 10.39 -12.15 -6.72
N LYS A 140 9.76 -12.84 -5.75
CA LYS A 140 9.84 -14.30 -5.62
C LYS A 140 8.73 -15.01 -6.40
N TYR A 141 7.56 -14.39 -6.52
CA TYR A 141 6.37 -15.01 -7.11
C TYR A 141 5.74 -14.22 -8.25
N SER A 142 6.17 -12.98 -8.49
CA SER A 142 5.70 -12.12 -9.58
C SER A 142 6.80 -11.77 -10.57
N GLU A 143 6.40 -11.23 -11.72
CA GLU A 143 7.32 -10.62 -12.68
C GLU A 143 7.81 -9.27 -12.16
N GLU A 144 9.10 -9.01 -12.28
CA GLU A 144 9.71 -7.73 -11.94
C GLU A 144 9.19 -6.61 -12.86
N GLN A 145 8.84 -5.47 -12.27
CA GLN A 145 8.32 -4.32 -13.00
C GLN A 145 9.39 -3.22 -13.04
N GLU A 146 9.60 -2.65 -14.23
CA GLU A 146 10.65 -1.66 -14.45
C GLU A 146 10.53 -0.45 -13.52
N GLY A 147 11.61 -0.14 -12.80
CA GLY A 147 11.72 1.03 -11.94
C GLY A 147 11.11 0.87 -10.54
N GLU A 148 10.54 -0.29 -10.20
CA GLU A 148 10.14 -0.59 -8.82
C GLU A 148 11.38 -0.89 -7.96
N LYS A 149 11.32 -0.50 -6.68
CA LYS A 149 12.35 -0.76 -5.67
C LYS A 149 11.67 -0.85 -4.30
N GLN A 150 12.33 -1.44 -3.32
CA GLN A 150 11.75 -1.56 -1.98
C GLN A 150 11.43 -0.20 -1.35
N PHE A 151 10.33 -0.10 -0.63
CA PHE A 151 10.10 1.01 0.29
C PHE A 151 11.07 0.90 1.48
N PRO A 152 11.83 1.95 1.83
CA PRO A 152 12.76 1.93 2.96
C PRO A 152 12.14 1.46 4.28
N TYR A 153 10.85 1.74 4.51
CA TYR A 153 10.13 1.27 5.69
C TYR A 153 10.10 -0.25 5.83
N TYR A 154 10.07 -1.00 4.74
CA TYR A 154 10.09 -2.47 4.76
C TYR A 154 11.50 -3.07 4.76
N ALA A 155 12.55 -2.25 4.71
CA ALA A 155 13.91 -2.74 4.95
C ALA A 155 14.02 -3.37 6.35
N ASP A 156 13.28 -2.83 7.32
CA ASP A 156 12.99 -3.54 8.56
C ASP A 156 11.87 -4.57 8.32
N LYS A 157 12.23 -5.86 8.41
CA LYS A 157 11.31 -6.98 8.23
C LYS A 157 10.13 -6.99 9.20
N HIS A 158 10.27 -6.39 10.39
CA HIS A 158 9.17 -6.33 11.37
C HIS A 158 7.98 -5.51 10.86
N ASN A 159 8.22 -4.58 9.92
CA ASN A 159 7.17 -3.75 9.32
C ASN A 159 6.41 -4.46 8.18
N ARG A 160 6.79 -5.70 7.84
CA ARG A 160 6.14 -6.50 6.79
C ARG A 160 4.98 -7.32 7.36
N SER A 161 5.15 -7.86 8.56
CA SER A 161 4.10 -8.56 9.29
C SER A 161 3.04 -7.56 9.75
N ARG A 162 1.75 -7.92 9.65
CA ARG A 162 0.63 -7.03 10.01
C ARG A 162 -0.54 -7.80 10.59
N THR A 163 -1.32 -7.09 11.38
CA THR A 163 -2.55 -7.60 12.02
C THR A 163 -3.80 -7.04 11.35
N ILE A 164 -4.93 -7.71 11.51
CA ILE A 164 -6.24 -7.13 11.18
C ILE A 164 -6.60 -6.06 12.21
N GLY A 165 -6.62 -4.80 11.80
CA GLY A 165 -6.73 -3.67 12.71
C GLY A 165 -5.58 -3.60 13.72
N LYS A 166 -5.66 -2.62 14.63
CA LYS A 166 -4.62 -2.30 15.61
C LYS A 166 -4.35 -3.39 16.68
N SER A 167 -5.31 -4.30 16.90
CA SER A 167 -5.25 -5.32 17.98
C SER A 167 -5.51 -6.75 17.49
N GLY A 168 -5.44 -7.01 16.18
CA GLY A 168 -5.74 -8.32 15.61
C GLY A 168 -4.60 -9.33 15.70
N CYS A 169 -4.87 -10.53 15.20
CA CYS A 169 -3.83 -11.54 14.95
C CYS A 169 -3.09 -11.24 13.65
N TRP A 170 -1.84 -11.73 13.56
CA TRP A 170 -1.06 -11.72 12.33
C TRP A 170 -1.82 -12.43 11.20
N GLU A 171 -1.87 -11.82 10.02
CA GLU A 171 -2.72 -12.28 8.94
C GLU A 171 -2.03 -12.18 7.58
N PHE A 172 -2.50 -12.97 6.61
CA PHE A 172 -2.10 -12.79 5.22
C PHE A 172 -2.68 -11.48 4.67
N GLY A 173 -1.89 -10.73 3.91
CA GLY A 173 -2.38 -9.55 3.21
C GLY A 173 -1.92 -9.42 1.78
N TRP A 174 -2.74 -8.72 1.01
CA TRP A 174 -2.58 -8.57 -0.42
C TRP A 174 -1.46 -7.62 -0.82
N LEU A 175 -0.80 -7.96 -1.92
CA LEU A 175 0.05 -7.08 -2.72
C LEU A 175 -0.56 -6.90 -4.12
N SER A 176 -0.16 -5.85 -4.84
CA SER A 176 -0.70 -5.56 -6.18
C SER A 176 -0.13 -6.46 -7.29
N SER A 177 0.94 -7.21 -6.99
CA SER A 177 1.61 -8.08 -7.94
C SER A 177 0.80 -9.35 -8.25
N PRO A 178 0.45 -9.63 -9.51
CA PRO A 178 -0.10 -10.92 -9.91
C PRO A 178 0.99 -12.00 -9.85
N SER A 179 0.60 -13.24 -9.55
CA SER A 179 1.53 -14.38 -9.61
C SER A 179 1.96 -14.65 -11.06
N ALA A 180 3.27 -14.82 -11.27
CA ALA A 180 3.85 -15.22 -12.55
C ALA A 180 3.61 -16.73 -12.84
N SER A 181 3.45 -17.54 -11.80
CA SER A 181 3.32 -19.01 -11.92
C SER A 181 1.87 -19.49 -12.01
N TYR A 182 0.91 -18.72 -11.48
CA TYR A 182 -0.49 -19.14 -11.38
C TYR A 182 -1.44 -18.04 -11.83
N THR A 183 -2.19 -18.29 -12.90
CA THR A 183 -3.13 -17.34 -13.50
C THR A 183 -4.35 -17.02 -12.63
N THR A 184 -4.48 -17.66 -11.47
CA THR A 184 -5.58 -17.48 -10.50
C THR A 184 -5.15 -16.75 -9.24
N SER A 185 -3.88 -16.35 -9.11
CA SER A 185 -3.31 -15.93 -7.84
C SER A 185 -2.65 -14.56 -7.87
N PHE A 186 -2.64 -13.90 -6.72
CA PHE A 186 -1.87 -12.68 -6.45
C PHE A 186 -0.90 -12.90 -5.29
N CYS A 187 0.17 -12.12 -5.31
CA CYS A 187 1.17 -12.09 -4.25
C CYS A 187 0.60 -11.47 -2.97
N GLY A 188 1.24 -11.80 -1.86
CA GLY A 188 0.91 -11.29 -0.55
C GLY A 188 2.03 -11.49 0.45
N VAL A 189 1.73 -11.12 1.68
CA VAL A 189 2.62 -11.27 2.84
C VAL A 189 1.93 -12.18 3.84
N ASN A 190 2.60 -13.26 4.26
CA ASN A 190 2.12 -14.12 5.33
C ASN A 190 2.14 -13.39 6.67
N GLY A 191 1.44 -13.92 7.69
CA GLY A 191 1.45 -13.33 9.04
C GLY A 191 2.84 -13.24 9.68
N ASP A 192 3.78 -14.10 9.28
CA ASP A 192 5.18 -14.06 9.73
C ASP A 192 6.06 -13.06 8.95
N GLY A 193 5.48 -12.31 8.01
CA GLY A 193 6.17 -11.31 7.21
C GLY A 193 6.89 -11.88 5.97
N SER A 194 6.73 -13.17 5.66
CA SER A 194 7.33 -13.80 4.48
C SER A 194 6.51 -13.58 3.22
N ALA A 195 7.19 -13.53 2.06
CA ALA A 195 6.53 -13.44 0.75
C ALA A 195 5.73 -14.72 0.46
N SER A 196 4.54 -14.55 -0.12
CA SER A 196 3.63 -15.63 -0.46
C SER A 196 2.71 -15.24 -1.61
N TYR A 197 1.82 -16.14 -2.01
CA TYR A 197 0.74 -15.87 -2.98
C TYR A 197 -0.44 -16.79 -2.68
N THR A 198 -1.64 -16.40 -3.11
CA THR A 198 -2.85 -17.19 -2.89
C THR A 198 -3.92 -16.88 -3.94
N ASP A 199 -4.95 -17.71 -4.00
CA ASP A 199 -6.07 -17.59 -4.94
C ASP A 199 -6.78 -16.24 -4.75
N ALA A 200 -7.00 -15.52 -5.86
CA ALA A 200 -7.53 -14.16 -5.87
C ALA A 200 -8.94 -14.03 -5.25
N ARG A 201 -9.68 -15.14 -5.12
CA ARG A 201 -11.02 -15.20 -4.48
C ARG A 201 -10.95 -15.23 -2.96
N GLY A 202 -9.79 -15.55 -2.38
CA GLY A 202 -9.67 -15.64 -0.92
C GLY A 202 -9.80 -14.25 -0.29
N SER A 203 -10.54 -14.14 0.81
CA SER A 203 -10.68 -12.86 1.51
C SER A 203 -9.55 -12.67 2.52
N PHE A 204 -8.69 -11.67 2.29
CA PHE A 204 -7.50 -11.41 3.11
C PHE A 204 -7.31 -9.93 3.47
N GLY A 205 -6.28 -9.66 4.27
CA GLY A 205 -5.95 -8.32 4.76
C GLY A 205 -5.63 -7.33 3.64
N VAL A 206 -6.11 -6.11 3.80
CA VAL A 206 -5.91 -5.00 2.85
C VAL A 206 -5.19 -3.88 3.57
N ALA A 207 -4.03 -3.47 3.09
CA ALA A 207 -3.30 -2.31 3.61
C ALA A 207 -2.97 -1.36 2.45
N PRO A 208 -3.83 -0.35 2.21
CA PRO A 208 -3.62 0.58 1.12
C PRO A 208 -2.42 1.49 1.36
N ALA A 209 -1.93 2.03 0.26
CA ALA A 209 -0.89 3.04 0.18
C ALA A 209 -1.37 4.21 -0.67
N PHE A 210 -0.80 5.38 -0.44
CA PHE A 210 -1.11 6.60 -1.19
C PHE A 210 0.10 7.54 -1.26
N VAL A 211 0.04 8.52 -2.16
CA VAL A 211 1.12 9.49 -2.37
C VAL A 211 0.63 10.90 -2.07
N ILE A 212 1.48 11.73 -1.44
CA ILE A 212 1.29 13.19 -1.36
C ILE A 212 2.41 13.84 -2.18
N ARG A 213 2.03 14.76 -3.07
CA ARG A 213 2.93 15.45 -4.01
C ARG A 213 2.40 16.79 -4.48
#